data_AF-T0ME18-F1
#
_entry.id   AF-T0ME18-F1
#
_cell.length_a   1.000
_cell.length_b   1.000
_cell.length_c   1.000
_cell.angle_alpha   90.00
_cell.angle_beta   90.00
_cell.angle_gamma   90.00
#
_symmetry.space_group_name_H-M   'P 1'
#
loop_
_entity.id
_entity.type
_entity.pdbx_description
1 polymer ?
#
loop_
_entity_poly.entity_id
_entity_poly.type
_entity_poly.pdbx_seq_one_letter_code
_entity_poly.pdbx_strand_id
1 'polypeptide(L)'
;MLEAPLVAETSTLDWEPFSFDQLLTFQPKSQFNIPLSENTCEAQPDPRARCFEKLSAMMLKLNEAYKGLPPVSKLHVAASDLNLFCTQVNESYGLRRSLELMLGQTQQLIELYPEAIRLAVAYDAAPKCILPNCVHTFKCHTDFGQDPFEAADRLSSVDFTLLNQLISCHYRLHDITELIFSHAQVCFKISAASAEYDGVENHRFDIPELRIGSFTLSPGSSPSVMSAILVDLQSSLARCVPKIQASLEGRAGRECQVLSLQRDMLKERADSIVDRLTKLRAAVIEAGIIT
;
A
#
# COMPACT_ATOMS: atom_id res chain seq x y z
N MET A 1 -4.73 80.99 -12.20
CA MET A 1 -4.80 79.80 -11.33
C MET A 1 -4.94 78.61 -12.27
N LEU A 2 -3.85 77.85 -12.41
CA LEU A 2 -3.80 76.60 -13.17
C LEU A 2 -4.41 75.49 -12.32
N GLU A 3 -5.19 74.60 -12.93
CA GLU A 3 -5.26 73.20 -12.53
C GLU A 3 -5.54 72.33 -13.75
N ALA A 4 -4.73 71.27 -13.83
CA ALA A 4 -4.40 70.47 -14.99
C ALA A 4 -5.28 69.21 -15.11
N PRO A 5 -5.33 68.56 -16.30
CA PRO A 5 -6.16 67.39 -16.52
C PRO A 5 -5.50 66.10 -16.00
N LEU A 6 -6.35 65.19 -15.50
CA LEU A 6 -6.04 63.79 -15.21
C LEU A 6 -5.54 63.09 -16.48
N VAL A 7 -4.24 62.78 -16.51
CA VAL A 7 -3.65 61.81 -17.43
C VAL A 7 -3.24 60.60 -16.61
N ALA A 8 -3.82 59.45 -16.93
CA ALA A 8 -3.40 58.17 -16.41
C ALA A 8 -2.02 57.82 -17.00
N GLU A 9 -1.00 57.78 -16.16
CA GLU A 9 0.30 57.21 -16.52
C GLU A 9 0.15 55.68 -16.60
N THR A 10 -0.03 55.17 -17.81
CA THR A 10 0.30 53.78 -18.13
C THR A 10 1.81 53.68 -18.24
N SER A 11 2.51 53.35 -17.15
CA SER A 11 3.88 52.84 -17.23
C SER A 11 3.82 51.43 -17.81
N THR A 12 3.94 51.36 -19.13
CA THR A 12 4.22 50.14 -19.87
C THR A 12 5.55 49.58 -19.36
N LEU A 13 5.47 48.55 -18.51
CA LEU A 13 6.60 47.68 -18.20
C LEU A 13 7.04 47.03 -19.50
N ASP A 14 8.16 47.52 -20.03
CA ASP A 14 8.82 47.05 -21.24
C ASP A 14 9.46 45.69 -20.93
N TRP A 15 8.63 44.66 -20.88
CA TRP A 15 9.11 43.28 -20.91
C TRP A 15 9.51 42.98 -22.34
N GLU A 16 10.78 43.25 -22.67
CA GLU A 16 11.37 42.62 -23.85
C GLU A 16 11.10 41.11 -23.77
N PRO A 17 10.74 40.46 -24.89
CA PRO A 17 10.39 39.05 -24.90
C PRO A 17 11.62 38.23 -24.54
N PHE A 18 11.67 37.78 -23.28
CA PHE A 18 12.70 36.89 -22.78
C PHE A 18 12.59 35.56 -23.54
N SER A 19 13.46 35.34 -24.52
CA SER A 19 13.53 34.08 -25.27
C SER A 19 14.49 33.11 -24.57
N PHE A 20 13.99 31.91 -24.26
CA PHE A 20 14.79 30.79 -23.75
C PHE A 20 15.91 30.36 -24.71
N ASP A 21 15.87 30.76 -25.97
CA ASP A 21 16.91 30.43 -26.96
C ASP A 21 18.26 31.09 -26.62
N GLN A 22 18.26 32.21 -25.88
CA GLN A 22 19.50 32.90 -25.48
C GLN A 22 20.29 32.14 -24.40
N LEU A 23 19.63 31.30 -23.59
CA LEU A 23 20.28 30.44 -22.61
C LEU A 23 20.99 29.24 -23.26
N LEU A 24 20.54 28.80 -24.43
CA LEU A 24 21.11 27.67 -25.15
C LEU A 24 22.35 28.03 -25.98
N THR A 25 22.66 29.32 -26.13
CA THR A 25 23.85 29.81 -26.87
C THR A 25 25.09 30.07 -26.02
N PHE A 26 25.03 29.85 -24.70
CA PHE A 26 26.25 29.84 -23.87
C PHE A 26 27.06 28.57 -24.19
N GLN A 27 27.96 28.67 -25.17
CA GLN A 27 29.04 27.69 -25.30
C GLN A 27 30.06 27.93 -24.18
N PRO A 28 30.27 26.97 -23.25
CA PRO A 28 31.42 27.03 -22.38
C PRO A 28 32.66 26.73 -23.24
N LYS A 29 33.50 27.74 -23.45
CA LYS A 29 34.86 27.53 -23.93
C LYS A 29 35.66 26.82 -22.83
N SER A 30 36.18 25.66 -23.20
CA SER A 30 37.34 24.92 -22.66
C SER A 30 37.07 23.70 -21.77
N GLN A 31 37.41 22.56 -22.38
CA GLN A 31 38.30 21.52 -21.88
C GLN A 31 37.91 20.78 -20.59
N PHE A 32 36.96 19.85 -20.73
CA PHE A 32 37.01 18.59 -20.00
C PHE A 32 37.12 17.44 -21.00
N ASN A 33 38.34 16.96 -21.23
CA ASN A 33 38.57 15.65 -21.84
C ASN A 33 38.17 14.59 -20.82
N ILE A 34 36.91 14.15 -20.87
CA ILE A 34 36.48 12.90 -20.23
C ILE A 34 36.54 11.83 -21.32
N PRO A 35 37.33 10.76 -21.17
CA PRO A 35 37.25 9.66 -22.11
C PRO A 35 35.89 8.99 -21.93
N LEU A 36 35.01 9.09 -22.95
CA LEU A 36 33.86 8.20 -23.07
C LEU A 36 34.40 6.79 -23.32
N SER A 37 34.54 6.03 -22.24
CA SER A 37 34.57 4.58 -22.33
C SER A 37 33.15 4.14 -22.67
N GLU A 38 32.95 3.74 -23.93
CA GLU A 38 31.83 2.90 -24.36
C GLU A 38 31.93 1.55 -23.64
N ASN A 39 31.49 1.52 -22.39
CA ASN A 39 31.12 0.28 -21.72
C ASN A 39 29.61 0.30 -21.62
N THR A 40 28.96 -0.48 -22.49
CA THR A 40 27.57 -0.87 -22.41
C THR A 40 27.37 -1.70 -21.15
N CYS A 41 27.39 -1.02 -20.00
CA CYS A 41 26.93 -1.58 -18.75
C CYS A 41 25.41 -1.51 -18.83
N GLU A 42 24.74 -2.64 -19.07
CA GLU A 42 23.30 -2.75 -18.86
C GLU A 42 23.02 -2.24 -17.45
N ALA A 43 22.50 -1.00 -17.36
CA ALA A 43 22.23 -0.37 -16.08
C ALA A 43 21.21 -1.24 -15.35
N GLN A 44 21.66 -1.97 -14.33
CA GLN A 44 20.78 -2.76 -13.47
C GLN A 44 19.65 -1.84 -12.99
N PRO A 45 18.37 -2.25 -13.12
CA PRO A 45 17.25 -1.39 -12.76
C PRO A 45 17.33 -1.02 -11.28
N ASP A 46 17.03 0.24 -10.96
CA ASP A 46 17.06 0.78 -9.60
C ASP A 46 16.32 -0.16 -8.63
N PRO A 47 16.97 -0.65 -7.56
CA PRO A 47 16.32 -1.55 -6.61
C PRO A 47 15.05 -0.97 -6.00
N ARG A 48 14.94 0.36 -5.85
CA ARG A 48 13.71 1.04 -5.42
C ARG A 48 12.60 0.91 -6.46
N ALA A 49 12.88 1.22 -7.71
CA ALA A 49 11.93 1.06 -8.81
C ALA A 49 11.41 -0.38 -8.88
N ARG A 50 12.30 -1.37 -8.80
CA ARG A 50 11.92 -2.80 -8.79
C ARG A 50 11.07 -3.17 -7.58
N CYS A 51 11.34 -2.61 -6.40
CA CYS A 51 10.52 -2.85 -5.21
C CYS A 51 9.12 -2.23 -5.38
N PHE A 52 9.05 -1.01 -5.90
CA PHE A 52 7.80 -0.32 -6.19
C PHE A 52 6.97 -1.07 -7.25
N GLU A 53 7.60 -1.60 -8.30
CA GLU A 53 6.96 -2.45 -9.31
C GLU A 53 6.37 -3.72 -8.68
N LYS A 54 7.11 -4.40 -7.79
CA LYS A 54 6.60 -5.58 -7.07
C LYS A 54 5.37 -5.25 -6.23
N LEU A 55 5.40 -4.14 -5.49
CA LEU A 55 4.26 -3.69 -4.68
C LEU A 55 3.07 -3.27 -5.56
N SER A 56 3.32 -2.65 -6.71
CA SER A 56 2.28 -2.28 -7.67
C SER A 56 1.61 -3.51 -8.29
N ALA A 57 2.41 -4.49 -8.71
CA ALA A 57 1.91 -5.77 -9.21
C ALA A 57 1.11 -6.53 -8.15
N MET A 58 1.56 -6.49 -6.89
CA MET A 58 0.82 -7.06 -5.76
C MET A 58 -0.53 -6.36 -5.56
N MET A 59 -0.56 -5.02 -5.58
CA MET A 59 -1.81 -4.27 -5.46
C MET A 59 -2.83 -4.66 -6.53
N LEU A 60 -2.40 -4.93 -7.77
CA LEU A 60 -3.29 -5.42 -8.83
C LEU A 60 -3.90 -6.78 -8.47
N LYS A 61 -3.08 -7.73 -8.01
CA LYS A 61 -3.55 -9.07 -7.57
C LYS A 61 -4.49 -8.98 -6.37
N LEU A 62 -4.21 -8.07 -5.43
CA LEU A 62 -5.07 -7.83 -4.28
C LEU A 62 -6.42 -7.22 -4.70
N ASN A 63 -6.42 -6.28 -5.64
CA ASN A 63 -7.67 -5.74 -6.20
C ASN A 63 -8.47 -6.80 -6.96
N GLU A 64 -7.80 -7.73 -7.64
CA GLU A 64 -8.46 -8.89 -8.26
C GLU A 64 -9.12 -9.80 -7.20
N ALA A 65 -8.37 -10.17 -6.15
CA ALA A 65 -8.89 -10.97 -5.05
C ALA A 65 -10.07 -10.28 -4.34
N TYR A 66 -10.00 -8.97 -4.13
CA TYR A 66 -11.09 -8.19 -3.54
C TYR A 66 -12.36 -8.24 -4.39
N LYS A 67 -12.25 -8.07 -5.72
CA LYS A 67 -13.39 -8.14 -6.64
C LYS A 67 -13.99 -9.54 -6.73
N GLY A 68 -13.19 -10.57 -6.48
CA GLY A 68 -13.64 -11.97 -6.46
C GLY A 68 -14.32 -12.36 -5.15
N LEU A 69 -14.62 -11.42 -4.25
CA LEU A 69 -15.42 -11.64 -3.04
C LEU A 69 -16.74 -10.86 -3.12
N PRO A 70 -17.87 -11.41 -2.64
CA PRO A 70 -19.13 -10.70 -2.62
C PRO A 70 -19.07 -9.52 -1.65
N PRO A 71 -19.54 -8.31 -2.01
CA PRO A 71 -19.58 -7.20 -1.07
C PRO A 71 -20.64 -7.45 0.02
N VAL A 72 -20.43 -6.89 1.22
CA VAL A 72 -21.35 -7.06 2.37
C VAL A 72 -22.79 -6.65 2.03
N SER A 73 -22.99 -5.65 1.16
CA SER A 73 -24.31 -5.23 0.72
C SER A 73 -25.11 -6.34 0.03
N LYS A 74 -24.45 -7.37 -0.51
CA LYS A 74 -25.10 -8.55 -1.11
C LYS A 74 -25.48 -9.60 -0.09
N LEU A 75 -25.03 -9.51 1.17
CA LEU A 75 -25.36 -10.46 2.24
C LEU A 75 -26.75 -10.23 2.85
N HIS A 76 -27.48 -9.19 2.40
CA HIS A 76 -28.85 -8.93 2.83
C HIS A 76 -29.84 -9.76 2.02
N VAL A 77 -30.21 -10.92 2.56
CA VAL A 77 -31.04 -11.92 1.87
C VAL A 77 -32.13 -12.41 2.82
N ALA A 78 -33.36 -12.56 2.31
CA ALA A 78 -34.44 -13.20 3.06
C ALA A 78 -34.15 -14.70 3.23
N ALA A 79 -34.52 -15.30 4.35
CA ALA A 79 -34.27 -16.72 4.61
C ALA A 79 -34.85 -17.64 3.51
N SER A 80 -35.97 -17.24 2.89
CA SER A 80 -36.60 -17.96 1.78
C SER A 80 -35.72 -18.05 0.52
N ASP A 81 -34.82 -17.08 0.32
CA ASP A 81 -34.03 -16.93 -0.91
C ASP A 81 -32.59 -17.41 -0.73
N LEU A 82 -32.29 -17.99 0.44
CA LEU A 82 -30.92 -18.31 0.84
C LEU A 82 -30.23 -19.30 -0.09
N ASN A 83 -30.95 -20.34 -0.53
CA ASN A 83 -30.39 -21.33 -1.47
C ASN A 83 -30.03 -20.69 -2.81
N LEU A 84 -30.93 -19.85 -3.35
CA LEU A 84 -30.68 -19.13 -4.60
C LEU A 84 -29.48 -18.19 -4.45
N PHE A 85 -29.38 -17.50 -3.31
CA PHE A 85 -28.25 -16.63 -3.00
C PHE A 85 -26.93 -17.39 -2.96
N CYS A 86 -26.87 -18.53 -2.27
CA CYS A 86 -25.65 -19.33 -2.18
C CYS A 86 -25.18 -19.80 -3.57
N THR A 87 -26.10 -20.25 -4.43
CA THR A 87 -25.79 -20.62 -5.82
C THR A 87 -25.26 -19.42 -6.60
N GLN A 88 -25.93 -18.26 -6.53
CA GLN A 88 -25.47 -17.05 -7.20
C GLN A 88 -24.09 -16.60 -6.73
N VAL A 89 -23.80 -16.73 -5.43
CA VAL A 89 -22.49 -16.39 -4.87
C VAL A 89 -21.41 -17.33 -5.42
N ASN A 90 -21.66 -18.63 -5.45
CA ASN A 90 -20.71 -19.61 -5.98
C ASN A 90 -20.44 -19.41 -7.49
N GLU A 91 -21.47 -19.03 -8.26
CA GLU A 91 -21.34 -18.80 -9.71
C GLU A 91 -20.69 -17.44 -10.05
N SER A 92 -20.99 -16.40 -9.27
CA SER A 92 -20.59 -15.03 -9.60
C SER A 92 -19.23 -14.64 -9.02
N TYR A 93 -18.73 -15.36 -8.01
CA TYR A 93 -17.52 -14.97 -7.29
C TYR A 93 -16.49 -16.10 -7.24
N GLY A 94 -15.24 -15.74 -7.54
CA GLY A 94 -14.11 -16.66 -7.50
C GLY A 94 -13.55 -16.87 -6.09
N LEU A 95 -14.36 -17.30 -5.13
CA LEU A 95 -14.00 -17.38 -3.70
C LEU A 95 -12.67 -18.13 -3.44
N ARG A 96 -12.51 -19.30 -4.06
CA ARG A 96 -11.28 -20.11 -3.96
C ARG A 96 -10.05 -19.33 -4.42
N ARG A 97 -10.09 -18.78 -5.63
CA ARG A 97 -8.98 -18.00 -6.21
C ARG A 97 -8.68 -16.76 -5.37
N SER A 98 -9.71 -16.08 -4.87
CA SER A 98 -9.57 -14.90 -4.01
C SER A 98 -8.87 -15.24 -2.69
N LEU A 99 -9.23 -16.36 -2.07
CA LEU A 99 -8.57 -16.84 -0.84
C LEU A 99 -7.12 -17.22 -1.09
N GLU A 100 -6.83 -18.00 -2.14
CA GLU A 100 -5.46 -18.39 -2.51
C GLU A 100 -4.58 -17.17 -2.81
N LEU A 101 -5.10 -16.20 -3.59
CA LEU A 101 -4.42 -14.94 -3.87
C LEU A 101 -4.17 -14.16 -2.58
N MET A 102 -5.18 -14.00 -1.71
CA MET A 102 -5.04 -13.25 -0.46
C MET A 102 -3.96 -13.86 0.44
N LEU A 103 -3.98 -15.18 0.66
CA LEU A 103 -2.99 -15.85 1.50
C LEU A 103 -1.58 -15.71 0.91
N GLY A 104 -1.43 -15.98 -0.39
CA GLY A 104 -0.14 -15.87 -1.08
C GLY A 104 0.41 -14.44 -1.12
N GLN A 105 -0.45 -13.44 -1.35
CA GLN A 105 -0.03 -12.03 -1.35
C GLN A 105 0.27 -11.52 0.07
N THR A 106 -0.42 -12.01 1.10
CA THR A 106 -0.10 -11.66 2.49
C THR A 106 1.31 -12.13 2.86
N GLN A 107 1.64 -13.39 2.56
CA GLN A 107 2.98 -13.93 2.76
C GLN A 107 4.05 -13.13 2.00
N GLN A 108 3.82 -12.85 0.72
CA GLN A 108 4.75 -12.05 -0.09
C GLN A 108 4.94 -10.63 0.47
N LEU A 109 3.88 -10.00 1.00
CA LEU A 109 3.99 -8.67 1.60
C LEU A 109 4.82 -8.69 2.88
N ILE A 110 4.64 -9.71 3.72
CA ILE A 110 5.45 -9.91 4.94
C ILE A 110 6.94 -10.03 4.59
N GLU A 111 7.27 -10.79 3.56
CA GLU A 111 8.64 -10.99 3.07
C GLU A 111 9.23 -9.71 2.46
N LEU A 112 8.43 -8.93 1.75
CA LEU A 112 8.87 -7.71 1.09
C LEU A 112 9.02 -6.52 2.05
N TYR A 113 8.33 -6.55 3.19
CA TYR A 113 8.26 -5.47 4.17
C TYR A 113 9.62 -4.93 4.62
N PRO A 114 10.59 -5.78 5.06
CA PRO A 114 11.88 -5.28 5.53
C PRO A 114 12.68 -4.58 4.42
N GLU A 115 12.65 -5.12 3.22
CA GLU A 115 13.38 -4.57 2.08
C GLU A 115 12.76 -3.27 1.58
N ALA A 116 11.43 -3.20 1.50
CA ALA A 116 10.71 -1.98 1.12
C ALA A 116 11.01 -0.83 2.10
N ILE A 117 10.99 -1.10 3.41
CA ILE A 117 11.35 -0.10 4.42
C ILE A 117 12.81 0.33 4.25
N ARG A 118 13.74 -0.62 4.15
CA ARG A 118 15.17 -0.34 4.02
C ARG A 118 15.45 0.55 2.81
N LEU A 119 14.86 0.23 1.67
CA LEU A 119 15.00 1.00 0.43
C LEU A 119 14.39 2.40 0.55
N ALA A 120 13.26 2.53 1.25
CA ALA A 120 12.61 3.82 1.42
C ALA A 120 13.39 4.78 2.34
N VAL A 121 14.12 4.26 3.33
CA VAL A 121 14.87 5.09 4.28
C VAL A 121 16.35 5.25 3.94
N ALA A 122 16.87 4.48 2.99
CA ALA A 122 18.25 4.59 2.51
C ALA A 122 18.51 5.85 1.65
N TYR A 123 17.51 6.73 1.51
CA TYR A 123 17.55 7.96 0.71
C TYR A 123 18.51 9.04 1.24
N ASP A 124 19.13 8.81 2.40
CA ASP A 124 19.42 9.89 3.35
C ASP A 124 20.90 10.28 3.51
N ALA A 125 21.69 10.21 2.44
CA ALA A 125 22.96 10.92 2.44
C ALA A 125 23.23 11.50 1.07
N ALA A 126 22.69 12.69 0.80
CA ALA A 126 23.35 13.56 -0.16
C ALA A 126 24.83 13.63 0.25
N PRO A 127 25.78 13.26 -0.63
CA PRO A 127 27.18 13.29 -0.27
C PRO A 127 27.53 14.70 0.19
N LYS A 128 28.11 14.83 1.39
CA LYS A 128 28.57 16.12 1.91
C LYS A 128 29.42 16.77 0.82
N CYS A 129 29.04 17.98 0.38
CA CYS A 129 29.79 18.61 -0.68
C CYS A 129 31.22 18.86 -0.22
N ILE A 130 32.17 18.33 -0.98
CA ILE A 130 33.61 18.49 -0.73
C ILE A 130 34.22 19.59 -1.60
N LEU A 131 33.45 20.23 -2.48
CA LEU A 131 33.95 21.25 -3.39
C LEU A 131 34.07 22.59 -2.66
N PRO A 132 35.26 23.20 -2.60
CA PRO A 132 35.41 24.54 -2.05
C PRO A 132 34.67 25.56 -2.93
N ASN A 133 33.99 26.52 -2.31
CA ASN A 133 33.19 27.56 -2.97
C ASN A 133 32.07 27.02 -3.88
N CYS A 134 31.48 25.89 -3.52
CA CYS A 134 30.34 25.34 -4.26
C CYS A 134 29.12 26.27 -4.17
N VAL A 135 28.28 26.28 -5.21
CA VAL A 135 27.18 27.25 -5.34
C VAL A 135 26.20 27.23 -4.16
N HIS A 136 25.99 26.07 -3.55
CA HIS A 136 25.14 25.91 -2.36
C HIS A 136 25.74 26.45 -1.06
N THR A 137 26.99 26.90 -1.07
CA THR A 137 27.62 27.58 0.09
C THR A 137 27.43 29.10 0.05
N PHE A 138 26.99 29.65 -1.09
CA PHE A 138 26.66 31.06 -1.18
C PHE A 138 25.31 31.32 -0.53
N LYS A 139 25.20 32.44 0.20
CA LYS A 139 23.96 32.82 0.87
C LYS A 139 22.91 33.20 -0.17
N CYS A 140 21.76 32.52 -0.17
CA CYS A 140 20.63 32.93 -1.00
C CYS A 140 20.15 34.35 -0.62
N HIS A 141 19.74 35.12 -1.62
CA HIS A 141 19.24 36.47 -1.44
C HIS A 141 17.84 36.42 -0.79
N THR A 142 17.61 37.24 0.25
CA THR A 142 16.45 37.14 1.17
C THR A 142 15.09 37.23 0.49
N ASP A 143 15.04 37.90 -0.65
CA ASP A 143 13.79 38.19 -1.38
C ASP A 143 13.29 36.99 -2.21
N PHE A 144 14.13 35.98 -2.46
CA PHE A 144 13.74 34.77 -3.21
C PHE A 144 13.19 33.66 -2.30
N GLY A 145 13.06 33.90 -0.99
CA GLY A 145 12.49 32.94 -0.05
C GLY A 145 13.51 31.90 0.43
N GLN A 146 13.15 30.61 0.37
CA GLN A 146 14.00 29.51 0.83
C GLN A 146 15.12 29.20 -0.17
N ASP A 147 16.33 29.03 0.35
CA ASP A 147 17.48 28.59 -0.44
C ASP A 147 17.16 27.25 -1.12
N PRO A 148 17.33 27.12 -2.45
CA PRO A 148 17.00 25.90 -3.18
C PRO A 148 17.83 24.69 -2.74
N PHE A 149 19.02 24.90 -2.17
CA PHE A 149 19.88 23.85 -1.65
C PHE A 149 19.50 23.47 -0.21
N GLU A 150 19.03 24.42 0.60
CA GLU A 150 18.37 24.09 1.87
C GLU A 150 17.03 23.37 1.64
N ALA A 151 16.32 23.70 0.56
CA ALA A 151 15.11 22.99 0.15
C ALA A 151 15.42 21.57 -0.38
N ALA A 152 16.57 21.39 -1.02
CA ALA A 152 17.06 20.08 -1.44
C ALA A 152 17.50 19.21 -0.25
N ASP A 153 18.12 19.78 0.78
CA ASP A 153 18.37 19.09 2.06
C ASP A 153 17.07 18.78 2.83
N ARG A 154 15.95 19.42 2.46
CA ARG A 154 14.59 19.10 2.93
C ARG A 154 13.82 18.18 2.00
N LEU A 155 14.40 17.73 0.87
CA LEU A 155 13.82 16.61 0.11
C LEU A 155 13.66 15.46 1.09
N SER A 156 12.48 14.87 1.11
CA SER A 156 12.06 14.04 2.23
C SER A 156 13.08 12.97 2.53
N SER A 157 13.43 12.85 3.80
CA SER A 157 14.37 11.84 4.30
C SER A 157 13.89 10.39 4.07
N VAL A 158 12.74 10.23 3.42
CA VAL A 158 12.04 8.98 3.19
C VAL A 158 11.42 9.02 1.81
N ASP A 159 11.55 7.94 1.06
CA ASP A 159 10.75 7.70 -0.13
C ASP A 159 9.27 7.50 0.27
N PHE A 160 8.53 8.61 0.33
CA PHE A 160 7.12 8.62 0.72
C PHE A 160 6.27 7.73 -0.19
N THR A 161 6.57 7.73 -1.50
CA THR A 161 5.80 6.97 -2.49
C THR A 161 5.94 5.47 -2.25
N LEU A 162 7.16 4.99 -2.00
CA LEU A 162 7.42 3.58 -1.72
C LEU A 162 6.75 3.11 -0.43
N LEU A 163 6.87 3.86 0.67
CA LEU A 163 6.20 3.50 1.94
C LEU A 163 4.69 3.59 1.84
N ASN A 164 4.15 4.63 1.19
CA ASN A 164 2.72 4.77 1.02
C ASN A 164 2.14 3.61 0.19
N GLN A 165 2.86 3.14 -0.83
CA GLN A 165 2.47 1.95 -1.59
C GLN A 165 2.50 0.67 -0.73
N LEU A 166 3.53 0.49 0.11
CA LEU A 166 3.62 -0.63 1.07
C LEU A 166 2.43 -0.64 2.03
N ILE A 167 2.14 0.52 2.64
CA ILE A 167 1.00 0.72 3.54
C ILE A 167 -0.33 0.45 2.82
N SER A 168 -0.46 0.91 1.58
CA SER A 168 -1.66 0.70 0.77
C SER A 168 -1.92 -0.78 0.51
N CYS A 169 -0.89 -1.57 0.17
CA CYS A 169 -1.02 -3.03 0.03
C CYS A 169 -1.51 -3.69 1.33
N HIS A 170 -0.97 -3.25 2.47
CA HIS A 170 -1.38 -3.75 3.78
C HIS A 170 -2.87 -3.43 4.07
N TYR A 171 -3.31 -2.20 3.83
CA TYR A 171 -4.71 -1.83 3.98
C TYR A 171 -5.64 -2.64 3.07
N ARG A 172 -5.24 -2.87 1.82
CA ARG A 172 -6.07 -3.68 0.91
C ARG A 172 -6.21 -5.12 1.41
N LEU A 173 -5.17 -5.72 1.97
CA LEU A 173 -5.25 -7.03 2.61
C LEU A 173 -6.20 -7.03 3.81
N HIS A 174 -6.18 -5.97 4.62
CA HIS A 174 -7.16 -5.80 5.69
C HIS A 174 -8.60 -5.68 5.15
N ASP A 175 -8.84 -4.96 4.06
CA ASP A 175 -10.17 -4.87 3.46
C ASP A 175 -10.69 -6.24 2.99
N ILE A 176 -9.83 -7.04 2.38
CA ILE A 176 -10.17 -8.41 1.94
C ILE A 176 -10.46 -9.29 3.17
N THR A 177 -9.64 -9.19 4.21
CA THR A 177 -9.79 -9.97 5.45
C THR A 177 -11.08 -9.63 6.18
N GLU A 178 -11.43 -8.36 6.27
CA GLU A 178 -12.71 -7.89 6.83
C GLU A 178 -13.92 -8.43 6.07
N LEU A 179 -13.81 -8.49 4.74
CA LEU A 179 -14.87 -9.04 3.91
C LEU A 179 -15.04 -10.54 4.17
N ILE A 180 -13.94 -11.30 4.21
CA ILE A 180 -13.95 -12.72 4.56
C ILE A 180 -14.54 -12.95 5.95
N PHE A 181 -14.16 -12.11 6.92
CA PHE A 181 -14.69 -12.19 8.26
C PHE A 181 -16.21 -11.97 8.28
N SER A 182 -16.70 -10.97 7.54
CA SER A 182 -18.13 -10.70 7.42
C SER A 182 -18.89 -11.89 6.82
N HIS A 183 -18.33 -12.53 5.79
CA HIS A 183 -18.88 -13.76 5.21
C HIS A 183 -18.90 -14.90 6.22
N ALA A 184 -17.80 -15.14 6.93
CA ALA A 184 -17.73 -16.19 7.94
C ALA A 184 -18.78 -15.99 9.04
N GLN A 185 -19.02 -14.75 9.48
CA GLN A 185 -20.08 -14.45 10.44
C GLN A 185 -21.49 -14.71 9.89
N VAL A 186 -21.75 -14.36 8.63
CA VAL A 186 -23.03 -14.64 7.99
C VAL A 186 -23.24 -16.15 7.84
N CYS A 187 -22.23 -16.90 7.38
CA CYS A 187 -22.28 -18.35 7.33
C CYS A 187 -22.57 -18.97 8.71
N PHE A 188 -21.91 -18.48 9.77
CA PHE A 188 -22.16 -18.94 11.13
C PHE A 188 -23.61 -18.67 11.58
N LYS A 189 -24.15 -17.48 11.30
CA LYS A 189 -25.55 -17.14 11.60
C LYS A 189 -26.54 -18.02 10.84
N ILE A 190 -26.26 -18.31 9.57
CA ILE A 190 -27.06 -19.22 8.75
C ILE A 190 -27.05 -20.62 9.36
N SER A 191 -25.87 -21.14 9.69
CA SER A 191 -25.74 -22.48 10.30
C SER A 191 -26.50 -22.57 11.62
N ALA A 192 -26.42 -21.54 12.48
CA ALA A 192 -27.19 -21.50 13.72
C ALA A 192 -28.71 -21.47 13.45
N ALA A 193 -29.18 -20.63 12.53
CA ALA A 193 -30.60 -20.55 12.18
C ALA A 193 -31.13 -21.85 11.55
N SER A 194 -30.32 -22.57 10.79
CA SER A 194 -30.70 -23.87 10.21
C SER A 194 -30.94 -24.97 11.24
N ALA A 195 -30.37 -24.83 12.45
CA ALA A 195 -30.65 -25.74 13.56
C ALA A 195 -31.97 -25.42 14.28
N GLU A 196 -32.50 -24.21 14.11
CA GLU A 196 -33.69 -23.70 14.82
C GLU A 196 -34.96 -23.68 13.96
N TYR A 197 -34.84 -23.54 12.63
CA TYR A 197 -35.98 -23.40 11.71
C TYR A 197 -36.08 -24.58 10.74
N ASP A 198 -37.21 -25.29 10.81
CA ASP A 198 -37.56 -26.37 9.87
C ASP A 198 -37.67 -25.80 8.45
N GLY A 199 -36.87 -26.32 7.52
CA GLY A 199 -36.87 -25.91 6.10
C GLY A 199 -35.67 -25.06 5.63
N VAL A 200 -34.75 -24.68 6.51
CA VAL A 200 -33.45 -24.10 6.10
C VAL A 200 -32.43 -25.22 5.96
N GLU A 201 -32.32 -25.80 4.75
CA GLU A 201 -31.26 -26.77 4.49
C GLU A 201 -29.89 -26.10 4.58
N ASN A 202 -28.96 -26.76 5.27
CA ASN A 202 -27.58 -26.30 5.39
C ASN A 202 -26.92 -26.41 4.02
N HIS A 203 -26.80 -25.29 3.30
CA HIS A 203 -26.16 -25.28 1.99
C HIS A 203 -24.68 -25.65 2.14
N ARG A 204 -24.25 -26.71 1.45
CA ARG A 204 -22.84 -27.11 1.42
C ARG A 204 -22.10 -26.18 0.47
N PHE A 205 -21.42 -25.18 1.01
CA PHE A 205 -20.41 -24.46 0.24
C PHE A 205 -19.31 -25.43 -0.17
N ASP A 206 -18.87 -25.35 -1.43
CA ASP A 206 -17.70 -26.08 -1.87
C ASP A 206 -16.49 -25.58 -1.09
N ILE A 207 -15.97 -26.44 -0.21
CA ILE A 207 -14.75 -26.13 0.56
C ILE A 207 -13.59 -26.11 -0.44
N PRO A 208 -12.88 -24.98 -0.59
CA PRO A 208 -11.71 -24.92 -1.45
C PRO A 208 -10.69 -25.99 -1.04
N GLU A 209 -10.31 -26.83 -2.00
CA GLU A 209 -9.25 -27.81 -1.79
C GLU A 209 -7.91 -27.06 -1.56
N LEU A 210 -7.39 -27.10 -0.33
CA LEU A 210 -6.14 -26.43 0.01
C LEU A 210 -4.96 -27.32 -0.38
N ARG A 211 -4.10 -26.79 -1.25
CA ARG A 211 -2.85 -27.43 -1.67
C ARG A 211 -1.65 -26.70 -1.08
N ILE A 212 -0.77 -27.45 -0.40
CA ILE A 212 0.51 -26.96 0.12
C ILE A 212 1.61 -27.77 -0.57
N GLY A 213 2.22 -27.17 -1.61
CA GLY A 213 3.15 -27.89 -2.49
C GLY A 213 2.45 -29.04 -3.23
N SER A 214 2.94 -30.27 -3.07
CA SER A 214 2.32 -31.48 -3.61
C SER A 214 1.25 -32.11 -2.69
N PHE A 215 1.10 -31.60 -1.47
CA PHE A 215 0.15 -32.14 -0.49
C PHE A 215 -1.21 -31.46 -0.62
N THR A 216 -2.27 -32.27 -0.63
CA THR A 216 -3.65 -31.82 -0.68
C THR A 216 -4.32 -32.15 0.65
N LEU A 217 -4.85 -31.13 1.33
CA LEU A 217 -5.56 -31.34 2.59
C LEU A 217 -6.91 -32.00 2.37
N SER A 218 -7.33 -32.83 3.33
CA SER A 218 -8.66 -33.39 3.28
C SER A 218 -9.70 -32.26 3.37
N PRO A 219 -10.84 -32.34 2.66
CA PRO A 219 -11.87 -31.30 2.71
C PRO A 219 -12.35 -30.99 4.13
N GLY A 220 -12.38 -31.98 5.03
CA GLY A 220 -12.77 -31.79 6.43
C GLY A 220 -11.75 -31.08 7.32
N SER A 221 -10.45 -31.10 6.97
CA SER A 221 -9.40 -30.40 7.73
C SER A 221 -9.00 -29.05 7.14
N SER A 222 -9.37 -28.80 5.88
CA SER A 222 -9.02 -27.58 5.15
C SER A 222 -9.50 -26.31 5.86
N PRO A 223 -10.75 -26.21 6.38
CA PRO A 223 -11.19 -25.01 7.09
C PRO A 223 -10.40 -24.73 8.38
N SER A 224 -10.08 -25.76 9.17
CA SER A 224 -9.22 -25.64 10.36
C SER A 224 -7.87 -25.04 10.00
N VAL A 225 -7.20 -25.64 9.00
CA VAL A 225 -5.86 -25.21 8.59
C VAL A 225 -5.89 -23.81 7.99
N MET A 226 -6.86 -23.49 7.14
CA MET A 226 -7.01 -22.15 6.56
C MET A 226 -7.25 -21.09 7.64
N SER A 227 -8.08 -21.37 8.64
CA SER A 227 -8.32 -20.44 9.75
C SER A 227 -7.04 -20.16 10.55
N ALA A 228 -6.23 -21.20 10.79
CA ALA A 228 -4.97 -21.07 11.52
C ALA A 228 -3.94 -20.28 10.72
N ILE A 229 -3.79 -20.58 9.42
CA ILE A 229 -2.91 -19.85 8.51
C ILE A 229 -3.33 -18.38 8.43
N LEU A 230 -4.64 -18.10 8.32
CA LEU A 230 -5.13 -16.73 8.24
C LEU A 230 -4.78 -15.93 9.51
N VAL A 231 -4.99 -16.50 10.69
CA VAL A 231 -4.61 -15.86 11.97
C VAL A 231 -3.10 -15.62 12.03
N ASP A 232 -2.28 -16.61 11.66
CA ASP A 232 -0.83 -16.51 11.70
C ASP A 232 -0.29 -15.44 10.73
N LEU A 233 -0.80 -15.42 9.50
CA LEU A 233 -0.42 -14.44 8.49
C LEU A 233 -0.81 -13.02 8.91
N GLN A 234 -2.04 -12.81 9.38
CA GLN A 234 -2.47 -11.48 9.84
C GLN A 234 -1.69 -11.03 11.08
N SER A 235 -1.39 -11.93 12.01
CA SER A 235 -0.53 -11.65 13.17
C SER A 235 0.90 -11.28 12.74
N SER A 236 1.43 -11.96 11.73
CA SER A 236 2.75 -11.68 11.15
C SER A 236 2.79 -10.33 10.44
N LEU A 237 1.71 -9.97 9.74
CA LEU A 237 1.57 -8.69 9.08
C LEU A 237 1.42 -7.55 10.11
N ALA A 238 0.67 -7.74 11.19
CA ALA A 238 0.56 -6.80 12.31
C ALA A 238 1.93 -6.51 12.96
N ARG A 239 2.76 -7.55 13.15
CA ARG A 239 4.14 -7.41 13.65
C ARG A 239 5.07 -6.61 12.72
N CYS A 240 4.68 -6.36 11.48
CA CYS A 240 5.44 -5.52 10.57
C CYS A 240 5.17 -4.03 10.79
N VAL A 241 4.00 -3.63 11.32
CA VAL A 241 3.63 -2.22 11.52
C VAL A 241 4.61 -1.44 12.40
N PRO A 242 5.13 -1.96 13.53
CA PRO A 242 6.15 -1.26 14.31
C PRO A 242 7.46 -0.99 13.56
N LYS A 243 7.76 -1.75 12.50
CA LYS A 243 8.96 -1.50 11.68
C LYS A 243 8.84 -0.20 10.90
N ILE A 244 7.63 0.21 10.52
CA ILE A 244 7.40 1.53 9.92
C ILE A 244 7.71 2.62 10.95
N GLN A 245 7.21 2.48 12.19
CA GLN A 245 7.51 3.45 13.25
C GLN A 245 9.01 3.63 13.44
N ALA A 246 9.74 2.54 13.65
CA ALA A 246 11.19 2.57 13.84
C ALA A 246 11.92 3.23 12.64
N SER A 247 11.40 3.05 11.43
CA SER A 247 11.97 3.66 10.22
C SER A 247 11.77 5.17 10.13
N LEU A 248 10.76 5.70 10.83
CA LEU A 248 10.39 7.12 10.86
C LEU A 248 10.95 7.85 12.09
N GLU A 249 11.53 7.14 13.06
CA GLU A 249 12.09 7.74 14.28
C GLU A 249 13.22 8.73 13.95
N GLY A 250 13.15 9.93 14.54
CA GLY A 250 14.11 11.01 14.29
C GLY A 250 13.93 11.73 12.95
N ARG A 251 12.97 11.32 12.12
CA ARG A 251 12.68 11.95 10.83
C ARG A 251 11.58 13.00 10.98
N ALA A 252 11.76 14.12 10.27
CA ALA A 252 10.83 15.25 10.29
C ALA A 252 10.31 15.53 8.87
N GLY A 253 9.15 16.19 8.80
CA GLY A 253 8.52 16.58 7.54
C GLY A 253 7.04 16.18 7.48
N ARG A 254 6.28 16.84 6.60
CA ARG A 254 4.84 16.58 6.44
C ARG A 254 4.58 15.13 5.98
N GLU A 255 5.42 14.62 5.10
CA GLU A 255 5.33 13.23 4.63
C GLU A 255 5.52 12.22 5.76
N CYS A 256 6.50 12.43 6.65
CA CYS A 256 6.70 11.60 7.84
C CYS A 256 5.51 11.69 8.81
N GLN A 257 4.89 12.87 8.95
CA GLN A 257 3.68 13.05 9.76
C GLN A 257 2.49 12.27 9.19
N VAL A 258 2.28 12.34 7.88
CA VAL A 258 1.22 11.57 7.19
C VAL A 258 1.45 10.07 7.36
N LEU A 259 2.67 9.60 7.10
CA LEU A 259 3.02 8.18 7.26
C LEU A 259 2.86 7.71 8.71
N SER A 260 3.18 8.55 9.69
CA SER A 260 3.00 8.25 11.12
C SER A 260 1.53 8.05 11.46
N LEU A 261 0.65 8.95 11.00
CA LEU A 261 -0.80 8.83 11.19
C LEU A 261 -1.38 7.61 10.49
N GLN A 262 -0.98 7.37 9.23
CA GLN A 262 -1.42 6.18 8.48
C GLN A 262 -0.99 4.89 9.19
N ARG A 263 0.20 4.88 9.79
CA ARG A 263 0.73 3.76 10.58
C ARG A 263 -0.08 3.55 11.86
N ASP A 264 -0.44 4.61 12.58
CA ASP A 264 -1.22 4.51 13.82
C ASP A 264 -2.60 3.90 13.53
N MET A 265 -3.31 4.42 12.53
CA MET A 265 -4.57 3.85 12.04
C MET A 265 -4.41 2.39 11.60
N LEU A 266 -3.29 2.07 10.93
CA LEU A 266 -3.02 0.72 10.45
C LEU A 266 -2.77 -0.25 11.61
N LYS A 267 -2.09 0.21 12.67
CA LYS A 267 -1.83 -0.57 13.89
C LYS A 267 -3.14 -0.90 14.59
N GLU A 268 -3.98 0.09 14.85
CA GLU A 268 -5.28 -0.11 15.50
C GLU A 268 -6.12 -1.13 14.73
N ARG A 269 -6.14 -1.00 13.40
CA ARG A 269 -6.86 -1.93 12.53
C ARG A 269 -6.26 -3.33 12.53
N ALA A 270 -4.93 -3.46 12.49
CA ALA A 270 -4.24 -4.75 12.53
C ALA A 270 -4.53 -5.49 13.84
N ASP A 271 -4.40 -4.79 14.97
CA ASP A 271 -4.65 -5.34 16.30
C ASP A 271 -6.11 -5.79 16.43
N SER A 272 -7.07 -5.00 15.91
CA SER A 272 -8.50 -5.36 15.87
C SER A 272 -8.78 -6.60 15.01
N ILE A 273 -8.19 -6.69 13.81
CA ILE A 273 -8.39 -7.83 12.90
C ILE A 273 -7.86 -9.12 13.52
N VAL A 274 -6.67 -9.09 14.11
CA VAL A 274 -6.05 -10.27 14.74
C VAL A 274 -6.90 -10.76 15.92
N ASP A 275 -7.35 -9.86 16.79
CA ASP A 275 -8.23 -10.19 17.92
C ASP A 275 -9.54 -10.83 17.44
N ARG A 276 -10.20 -10.21 16.46
CA ARG A 276 -11.47 -10.70 15.91
C ARG A 276 -11.33 -12.06 15.22
N LEU A 277 -10.28 -12.27 14.43
CA LEU A 277 -10.02 -13.57 13.80
C LEU A 277 -9.75 -14.66 14.83
N THR A 278 -9.00 -14.33 15.89
CA THR A 278 -8.73 -15.28 16.98
C THR A 278 -10.01 -15.68 17.70
N LYS A 279 -10.88 -14.70 18.01
CA LYS A 279 -12.19 -14.94 18.63
C LYS A 279 -13.12 -15.76 17.73
N LEU A 280 -13.18 -15.44 16.44
CA LEU A 280 -13.97 -16.20 15.47
C LEU A 280 -13.48 -17.64 15.41
N ARG A 281 -12.16 -17.85 15.29
CA ARG A 281 -11.58 -19.20 15.28
C ARG A 281 -11.95 -19.98 16.54
N ALA A 282 -11.83 -19.36 17.72
CA ALA A 282 -12.23 -19.99 18.98
C ALA A 282 -13.72 -20.38 18.99
N ALA A 283 -14.61 -19.48 18.57
CA ALA A 283 -16.06 -19.75 18.51
C ALA A 283 -16.41 -20.88 17.53
N VAL A 284 -15.73 -20.94 16.38
CA VAL A 284 -15.94 -21.99 15.37
C VAL A 284 -15.42 -23.35 15.86
N ILE A 285 -14.34 -23.37 16.65
CA ILE A 285 -13.84 -24.58 17.34
C ILE A 285 -14.84 -25.03 18.42
N GLU A 286 -15.32 -24.11 19.26
CA GLU A 286 -16.28 -24.40 20.32
C GLU A 286 -17.61 -24.95 19.75
N ALA A 287 -18.03 -24.44 18.61
CA ALA A 287 -19.19 -24.94 17.86
C ALA A 287 -18.96 -26.30 17.17
N GLY A 288 -17.73 -26.85 17.22
CA GLY A 288 -17.38 -28.13 16.58
C GLY A 288 -17.36 -28.10 15.06
N ILE A 289 -17.33 -26.90 14.45
CA ILE A 289 -17.32 -26.72 12.98
C ILE A 289 -15.91 -26.99 12.42
N ILE A 290 -14.87 -26.67 13.20
CA ILE A 290 -13.47 -26.95 12.88
C ILE A 290 -12.77 -27.54 14.11
N THR A 291 -11.73 -28.35 13.89
CA THR A 291 -10.88 -28.94 14.96
C THR A 291 -9.58 -28.19 15.15
#